data_AF-A0A813LV80-F1
#
_entry.id   AF-A0A813LV80-F1
#
_cell.length_a   1.000
_cell.length_b   1.000
_cell.length_c   1.000
_cell.angle_alpha   90.00
_cell.angle_beta   90.00
_cell.angle_gamma   90.00
#
_symmetry.space_group_name_H-M   'P 1'
#
loop_
_entity.id
_entity.type
_entity.pdbx_description
1 polymer ?
#
loop_
_entity_poly.entity_id
_entity_poly.type
_entity_poly.pdbx_seq_one_letter_code
_entity_poly.pdbx_strand_id
1 'polypeptide(L)'
;MAQEQFSLLEVFEVLKLSENSSSMSNTLLQQAPNGRLMDPRRTAQIVSGGPQNHTGEVVEGPMPGFDITKTIFKTLDPAFAPMIEKQFAIELAWCDSALDRINSQVEAMLSGDSSHWGALKAHSPALLSFMENNCDFNCEHADGSFLDHLQFCYEYCHIHFPAASPVVLFLHSIMGVGTNLFPMKLEQRPQLANLVTAEELAHIEAFPTVLRLLPTGLLEELDKMPKEQLLGIEGIECYRLLGPTSTR
;
A
#
# COMPACT_ATOMS: atom_id res chain seq x y z
N MET A 1 2.62 -11.36 -38.40
CA MET A 1 3.06 -11.27 -36.99
C MET A 1 1.82 -10.85 -36.21
N ALA A 2 1.23 -11.78 -35.47
CA ALA A 2 -0.03 -11.55 -34.78
C ALA A 2 0.25 -10.80 -33.47
N GLN A 3 -0.40 -9.64 -33.30
CA GLN A 3 -0.51 -8.93 -32.03
C GLN A 3 -1.55 -9.66 -31.18
N GLU A 4 -1.15 -10.18 -30.03
CA GLU A 4 -2.08 -10.67 -29.02
C GLU A 4 -2.81 -9.46 -28.41
N GLN A 5 -4.01 -9.18 -28.92
CA GLN A 5 -4.98 -8.33 -28.24
C GLN A 5 -5.56 -9.13 -27.07
N PHE A 6 -5.13 -8.82 -25.85
CA PHE A 6 -5.86 -9.25 -24.66
C PHE A 6 -7.25 -8.64 -24.68
N SER A 7 -8.28 -9.49 -24.66
CA SER A 7 -9.66 -9.00 -24.71
C SER A 7 -10.05 -8.45 -23.33
N LEU A 8 -10.79 -7.35 -23.30
CA LEU A 8 -11.31 -6.76 -22.05
C LEU A 8 -12.09 -7.77 -21.19
N LEU A 9 -12.61 -8.84 -21.78
CA LEU A 9 -13.29 -9.93 -21.07
C LEU A 9 -12.33 -10.83 -20.27
N GLU A 10 -11.05 -10.94 -20.66
CA GLU A 10 -10.03 -11.71 -19.91
C GLU A 10 -9.55 -10.93 -18.68
N VAL A 11 -9.50 -9.60 -18.75
CA VAL A 11 -9.19 -8.72 -17.59
C VAL A 11 -10.32 -8.78 -16.55
N PHE A 12 -11.58 -8.91 -16.98
CA PHE A 12 -12.72 -9.04 -16.08
C PHE A 12 -12.86 -10.44 -15.45
N GLU A 13 -12.33 -11.51 -16.07
CA GLU A 13 -12.27 -12.83 -15.41
C GLU A 13 -11.18 -12.89 -14.33
N VAL A 14 -10.08 -12.15 -14.47
CA VAL A 14 -9.01 -12.08 -13.45
C VAL A 14 -9.51 -11.47 -12.13
N LEU A 15 -10.49 -10.57 -12.18
CA LEU A 15 -11.08 -9.93 -10.98
C LEU A 15 -12.19 -10.77 -10.31
N LYS A 16 -12.66 -11.87 -10.93
CA LYS A 16 -13.78 -12.68 -10.40
C LYS A 16 -13.39 -13.97 -9.69
N LEU A 17 -12.10 -14.30 -9.59
CA LEU A 17 -11.64 -15.55 -8.97
C LEU A 17 -11.09 -15.31 -7.55
N SER A 18 -11.96 -14.86 -6.65
CA SER A 18 -11.66 -14.78 -5.20
C SER A 18 -11.77 -16.14 -4.47
N GLU A 19 -11.66 -17.28 -5.17
CA GLU A 19 -11.81 -18.61 -4.54
C GLU A 19 -10.62 -19.57 -4.74
N ASN A 20 -9.50 -19.12 -5.33
CA ASN A 20 -8.22 -19.86 -5.31
C ASN A 20 -7.04 -18.91 -5.15
N SER A 21 -6.93 -18.29 -3.97
CA SER A 21 -6.08 -17.12 -3.71
C SER A 21 -4.58 -17.37 -3.58
N SER A 22 -4.10 -18.62 -3.47
CA SER A 22 -2.69 -18.86 -3.14
C SER A 22 -1.73 -18.94 -4.34
N SER A 23 -2.16 -19.38 -5.53
CA SER A 23 -1.25 -19.58 -6.67
C SER A 23 -1.25 -18.43 -7.70
N MET A 24 -2.37 -17.72 -7.88
CA MET A 24 -2.45 -16.59 -8.82
C MET A 24 -1.90 -15.28 -8.24
N SER A 25 -2.12 -15.01 -6.94
CA SER A 25 -1.54 -13.84 -6.25
C SER A 25 -0.01 -13.81 -6.32
N ASN A 26 0.62 -14.98 -6.16
CA ASN A 26 2.07 -15.12 -6.21
C ASN A 26 2.67 -14.88 -7.61
N THR A 27 1.91 -15.12 -8.69
CA THR A 27 2.37 -14.88 -10.06
C THR A 27 2.28 -13.39 -10.45
N LEU A 28 1.25 -12.70 -9.94
CA LEU A 28 1.02 -11.28 -10.21
C LEU A 28 2.03 -10.36 -9.50
N LEU A 29 2.50 -10.73 -8.31
CA LEU A 29 3.52 -9.98 -7.57
C LEU A 29 4.95 -10.16 -8.12
N GLN A 30 5.17 -11.18 -8.95
CA GLN A 30 6.44 -11.44 -9.62
C GLN A 30 6.63 -10.65 -10.92
N GLN A 31 5.59 -9.96 -11.40
CA GLN A 31 5.70 -8.97 -12.47
C GLN A 31 5.58 -7.58 -11.86
N ALA A 32 6.32 -6.60 -12.37
CA ALA A 32 6.15 -5.21 -11.95
C ALA A 32 4.72 -4.78 -12.27
N PRO A 33 3.90 -4.48 -11.27
CA PRO A 33 2.59 -3.93 -11.53
C PRO A 33 2.85 -2.50 -12.01
N ASN A 34 2.28 -2.20 -13.17
CA ASN A 34 2.48 -0.96 -13.89
C ASN A 34 1.12 -0.26 -14.00
N GLY A 35 0.46 -0.06 -12.85
CA GLY A 35 -0.91 0.40 -12.72
C GLY A 35 -1.99 -0.62 -13.13
N ARG A 36 -1.60 -1.82 -13.58
CA ARG A 36 -2.50 -2.81 -14.20
C ARG A 36 -3.39 -3.58 -13.22
N LEU A 37 -3.06 -3.56 -11.93
CA LEU A 37 -3.73 -4.35 -10.89
C LEU A 37 -4.45 -3.46 -9.86
N MET A 38 -4.63 -2.18 -10.14
CA MET A 38 -5.16 -1.23 -9.16
C MET A 38 -6.53 -0.68 -9.53
N ASP A 39 -7.31 -0.38 -8.49
CA ASP A 39 -8.45 0.54 -8.55
C ASP A 39 -8.10 1.81 -9.36
N PRO A 40 -8.91 2.22 -10.36
CA PRO A 40 -8.63 3.38 -11.20
C PRO A 40 -8.29 4.67 -10.44
N ARG A 41 -8.82 4.85 -9.23
CA ARG A 41 -8.49 5.97 -8.35
C ARG A 41 -6.99 6.04 -8.00
N ARG A 42 -6.38 4.89 -7.70
CA ARG A 42 -4.96 4.77 -7.31
C ARG A 42 -4.08 5.03 -8.52
N THR A 43 -4.46 4.45 -9.65
CA THR A 43 -3.81 4.70 -10.94
C THR A 43 -3.86 6.19 -11.32
N ALA A 44 -5.01 6.84 -11.14
CA ALA A 44 -5.19 8.28 -11.34
C ALA A 44 -4.28 9.13 -10.43
N GLN A 45 -4.10 8.72 -9.16
CA GLN A 45 -3.20 9.40 -8.23
C GLN A 45 -1.74 9.24 -8.62
N ILE A 46 -1.33 8.06 -9.10
CA ILE A 46 0.03 7.83 -9.58
C ILE A 46 0.31 8.72 -10.79
N VAL A 47 -0.55 8.73 -11.81
CA VAL A 47 -0.29 9.52 -13.03
C VAL A 47 -0.26 11.03 -12.77
N SER A 48 -0.95 11.49 -11.74
CA SER A 48 -1.07 12.90 -11.40
C SER A 48 -0.13 13.37 -10.29
N GLY A 49 0.53 12.46 -9.57
CA GLY A 49 1.38 12.78 -8.43
C GLY A 49 0.65 13.32 -7.21
N GLY A 50 -0.62 12.94 -7.02
CA GLY A 50 -1.36 13.32 -5.82
C GLY A 50 -2.87 13.08 -5.88
N PRO A 51 -3.59 13.46 -4.81
CA PRO A 51 -5.04 13.30 -4.74
C PRO A 51 -5.77 14.01 -5.87
N GLN A 52 -6.71 13.31 -6.51
CA GLN A 52 -7.51 13.84 -7.62
C GLN A 52 -8.98 13.99 -7.21
N ASN A 53 -9.63 14.99 -7.81
CA ASN A 53 -11.07 15.15 -7.70
C ASN A 53 -11.76 14.45 -8.88
N HIS A 54 -12.64 13.51 -8.58
CA HIS A 54 -13.42 12.73 -9.55
C HIS A 54 -14.92 13.04 -9.51
N THR A 55 -15.29 14.23 -9.03
CA THR A 55 -16.69 14.66 -8.98
C THR A 55 -17.34 14.56 -10.37
N GLY A 56 -18.41 13.77 -10.48
CA GLY A 56 -19.12 13.53 -11.74
C GLY A 56 -18.50 12.45 -12.64
N GLU A 57 -17.35 11.89 -12.27
CA GLU A 57 -16.68 10.79 -12.99
C GLU A 57 -16.88 9.42 -12.32
N VAL A 58 -17.15 9.40 -11.01
CA VAL A 58 -17.34 8.19 -10.22
C VAL A 58 -18.61 8.28 -9.38
N VAL A 59 -19.30 7.14 -9.24
CA VAL A 59 -20.45 6.96 -8.37
C VAL A 59 -20.16 5.85 -7.37
N GLU A 60 -20.42 6.12 -6.10
CA GLU A 60 -20.32 5.14 -5.02
C GLU A 60 -21.63 4.35 -4.91
N GLY A 61 -21.52 3.02 -4.86
CA GLY A 61 -22.64 2.11 -4.63
C GLY A 61 -22.32 1.09 -3.53
N PRO A 62 -23.34 0.42 -2.96
CA PRO A 62 -23.11 -0.64 -1.99
C PRO A 62 -22.44 -1.84 -2.68
N MET A 63 -21.38 -2.39 -2.08
CA MET A 63 -20.71 -3.59 -2.55
C MET A 63 -21.60 -4.83 -2.28
N PRO A 64 -22.10 -5.53 -3.31
CA PRO A 64 -22.93 -6.70 -3.10
C PRO A 64 -22.14 -7.84 -2.43
N GLY A 65 -22.70 -8.42 -1.36
CA GLY A 65 -22.09 -9.57 -0.68
C GLY A 65 -20.90 -9.23 0.22
N PHE A 66 -20.73 -7.96 0.61
CA PHE A 66 -19.76 -7.59 1.64
C PHE A 66 -20.00 -8.39 2.92
N ASP A 67 -18.95 -9.04 3.41
CA ASP A 67 -18.98 -9.88 4.60
C ASP A 67 -17.94 -9.36 5.61
N ILE A 68 -18.43 -8.62 6.61
CA ILE A 68 -17.58 -8.04 7.65
C ILE A 68 -16.76 -9.10 8.40
N THR A 69 -17.27 -10.34 8.50
CA THR A 69 -16.59 -11.43 9.22
C THR A 69 -15.37 -11.96 8.48
N LYS A 70 -15.28 -11.70 7.18
CA LYS A 70 -14.08 -11.98 6.40
C LYS A 70 -13.02 -10.91 6.59
N THR A 71 -13.37 -9.70 7.03
CA THR A 71 -12.44 -8.57 7.20
C THR A 71 -11.72 -8.55 8.55
N ILE A 72 -10.84 -7.57 8.73
CA ILE A 72 -10.16 -7.26 10.01
C ILE A 72 -11.13 -6.88 11.12
N PHE A 73 -12.34 -6.48 10.74
CA PHE A 73 -13.37 -6.05 11.66
C PHE A 73 -14.17 -7.23 12.25
N LYS A 74 -13.80 -8.48 11.92
CA LYS A 74 -14.47 -9.71 12.41
C LYS A 74 -14.52 -9.83 13.94
N THR A 75 -13.63 -9.15 14.66
CA THR A 75 -13.56 -9.15 16.13
C THR A 75 -14.16 -7.87 16.75
N LEU A 76 -14.64 -6.92 15.95
CA LEU A 76 -15.30 -5.72 16.45
C LEU A 76 -16.69 -6.05 17.02
N ASP A 77 -17.12 -5.25 17.99
CA ASP A 77 -18.47 -5.31 18.52
C ASP A 77 -19.48 -5.17 17.34
N PRO A 78 -20.44 -6.10 17.18
CA PRO A 78 -21.45 -6.05 16.13
C PRO A 78 -22.23 -4.73 16.06
N ALA A 79 -22.28 -3.95 17.15
CA ALA A 79 -22.87 -2.61 17.16
C ALA A 79 -22.20 -1.64 16.16
N PHE A 80 -20.92 -1.85 15.82
CA PHE A 80 -20.21 -1.03 14.83
C PHE A 80 -20.37 -1.52 13.39
N ALA A 81 -20.90 -2.73 13.18
CA ALA A 81 -21.01 -3.31 11.83
C ALA A 81 -21.73 -2.41 10.81
N PRO A 82 -22.88 -1.76 11.13
CA PRO A 82 -23.54 -0.88 10.17
C PRO A 82 -22.71 0.34 9.76
N MET A 83 -21.89 0.86 10.68
CA MET A 83 -20.98 1.99 10.41
C MET A 83 -19.84 1.54 9.49
N ILE A 84 -19.25 0.38 9.77
CA ILE A 84 -18.18 -0.21 8.97
C ILE A 84 -18.70 -0.55 7.56
N GLU A 85 -19.85 -1.22 7.45
CA GLU A 85 -20.46 -1.53 6.15
C GLU A 85 -20.71 -0.26 5.34
N LYS A 86 -21.26 0.79 5.95
CA LYS A 86 -21.48 2.06 5.25
C LYS A 86 -20.18 2.69 4.72
N GLN A 87 -19.04 2.48 5.41
CA GLN A 87 -17.77 3.11 5.07
C GLN A 87 -16.90 2.26 4.14
N PHE A 88 -17.00 0.94 4.22
CA PHE A 88 -16.09 0.01 3.55
C PHE A 88 -16.78 -0.93 2.54
N ALA A 89 -18.09 -1.16 2.66
CA ALA A 89 -18.86 -1.92 1.67
C ALA A 89 -19.24 -1.03 0.48
N ILE A 90 -18.24 -0.39 -0.15
CA ILE A 90 -18.42 0.55 -1.24
C ILE A 90 -17.78 -0.02 -2.51
N GLU A 91 -18.55 -0.05 -3.58
CA GLU A 91 -18.07 -0.30 -4.94
C GLU A 91 -18.07 1.03 -5.72
N LEU A 92 -17.05 1.26 -6.55
CA LEU A 92 -16.90 2.46 -7.34
C LEU A 92 -17.25 2.17 -8.81
N ALA A 93 -18.31 2.80 -9.30
CA ALA A 93 -18.67 2.77 -10.72
C ALA A 93 -18.10 4.01 -11.42
N TRP A 94 -17.19 3.80 -12.37
CA TRP A 94 -16.53 4.86 -13.13
C TRP A 94 -17.22 5.07 -14.48
N CYS A 95 -17.27 6.32 -14.95
CA CYS A 95 -17.68 6.59 -16.33
C CYS A 95 -16.55 6.24 -17.32
N ASP A 96 -16.93 5.76 -18.50
CA ASP A 96 -15.98 5.30 -19.53
C ASP A 96 -14.94 6.38 -19.88
N SER A 97 -15.39 7.64 -20.01
CA SER A 97 -14.49 8.76 -20.33
C SER A 97 -13.39 8.99 -19.29
N ALA A 98 -13.67 8.72 -18.01
CA ALA A 98 -12.66 8.86 -16.95
C ALA A 98 -11.66 7.71 -17.01
N LEU A 99 -12.13 6.47 -17.24
CA LEU A 99 -11.27 5.30 -17.42
C LEU A 99 -10.36 5.48 -18.64
N ASP A 100 -10.91 5.90 -19.78
CA ASP A 100 -10.15 6.15 -21.01
C ASP A 100 -9.05 7.20 -20.79
N ARG A 101 -9.37 8.29 -20.07
CA ARG A 101 -8.40 9.32 -19.73
C ARG A 101 -7.28 8.78 -18.84
N ILE A 102 -7.63 8.06 -17.76
CA ILE A 102 -6.65 7.49 -16.83
C ILE A 102 -5.75 6.49 -17.57
N ASN A 103 -6.34 5.56 -18.34
CA ASN A 103 -5.61 4.57 -19.11
C ASN A 103 -4.67 5.21 -20.13
N SER A 104 -5.12 6.26 -20.82
CA SER A 104 -4.28 7.01 -21.76
C SER A 104 -3.08 7.67 -21.07
N GLN A 105 -3.26 8.19 -19.84
CA GLN A 105 -2.18 8.78 -19.05
C GLN A 105 -1.18 7.72 -18.58
N VAL A 106 -1.66 6.55 -18.17
CA VAL A 106 -0.80 5.41 -17.80
C VAL A 106 0.05 4.98 -18.98
N GLU A 107 -0.59 4.74 -20.14
CA GLU A 107 0.13 4.32 -21.35
C GLU A 107 1.17 5.37 -21.78
N ALA A 108 0.85 6.66 -21.68
CA ALA A 108 1.82 7.73 -21.95
C ALA A 108 3.01 7.69 -20.98
N MET A 109 2.77 7.40 -19.69
CA MET A 109 3.85 7.25 -18.72
C MET A 109 4.67 5.98 -18.91
N LEU A 110 4.07 4.88 -19.36
CA LEU A 110 4.76 3.60 -19.59
C LEU A 110 5.56 3.58 -20.90
N SER A 111 5.05 4.20 -21.96
CA SER A 111 5.63 4.15 -23.31
C SER A 111 6.76 5.16 -23.57
N GLY A 112 7.02 6.09 -22.65
CA GLY A 112 8.09 7.06 -22.81
C GLY A 112 9.48 6.41 -22.79
N ASP A 113 10.40 6.87 -23.65
CA ASP A 113 11.80 6.40 -23.72
C ASP A 113 12.57 6.56 -22.40
N SER A 114 12.09 7.43 -21.51
CA SER A 114 12.60 7.67 -20.15
C SER A 114 11.60 7.25 -19.07
N SER A 115 10.73 6.28 -19.35
CA SER A 115 9.70 5.84 -18.41
C SER A 115 10.32 5.25 -17.15
N HIS A 116 10.30 6.04 -16.07
CA HIS A 116 10.66 5.54 -14.75
C HIS A 116 9.71 4.43 -14.31
N TRP A 117 8.40 4.56 -14.62
CA TRP A 117 7.40 3.54 -14.28
C TRP A 117 7.67 2.20 -14.99
N GLY A 118 7.95 2.21 -16.30
CA GLY A 118 8.29 1.00 -17.06
C GLY A 118 9.60 0.34 -16.62
N ALA A 119 10.51 1.11 -16.01
CA ALA A 119 11.76 0.60 -15.43
C ALA A 119 11.58 0.00 -14.03
N LEU A 120 10.37 0.07 -13.45
CA LEU A 120 10.09 -0.52 -12.15
C LEU A 120 10.31 -2.04 -12.19
N LYS A 121 10.99 -2.56 -11.18
CA LYS A 121 11.24 -4.00 -11.05
C LYS A 121 10.11 -4.64 -10.27
N ALA A 122 9.88 -5.92 -10.55
CA ALA A 122 9.05 -6.74 -9.69
C ALA A 122 9.61 -6.80 -8.27
N HIS A 123 8.76 -7.14 -7.32
CA HIS A 123 9.16 -7.35 -5.94
C HIS A 123 10.17 -8.48 -5.81
N SER A 124 11.03 -8.39 -4.79
CA SER A 124 11.94 -9.48 -4.43
C SER A 124 11.14 -10.73 -4.02
N PRO A 125 11.32 -11.89 -4.68
CA PRO A 125 10.62 -13.11 -4.31
C PRO A 125 10.91 -13.54 -2.86
N ALA A 126 12.13 -13.28 -2.37
CA ALA A 126 12.50 -13.57 -0.99
C ALA A 126 11.76 -12.67 0.01
N LEU A 127 11.52 -11.40 -0.35
CA LEU A 127 10.75 -10.48 0.48
C LEU A 127 9.26 -10.86 0.51
N LEU A 128 8.68 -11.20 -0.64
CA LEU A 128 7.30 -11.69 -0.72
C LEU A 128 7.12 -12.99 0.09
N SER A 129 8.07 -13.92 -0.01
CA SER A 129 8.04 -15.16 0.78
C SER A 129 8.14 -14.88 2.28
N PHE A 130 8.99 -13.93 2.70
CA PHE A 130 9.04 -13.51 4.09
C PHE A 130 7.70 -12.93 4.55
N MET A 131 7.09 -12.05 3.76
CA MET A 131 5.77 -11.49 4.06
C MET A 131 4.72 -12.59 4.24
N GLU A 132 4.60 -13.50 3.28
CA GLU A 132 3.60 -14.57 3.30
C GLU A 132 3.79 -15.54 4.49
N ASN A 133 5.02 -15.90 4.81
CA ASN A 133 5.30 -16.99 5.76
C ASN A 133 5.64 -16.51 7.18
N ASN A 134 6.04 -15.24 7.33
CA ASN A 134 6.56 -14.72 8.59
C ASN A 134 5.74 -13.55 9.14
N CYS A 135 4.92 -12.89 8.31
CA CYS A 135 4.06 -11.80 8.77
C CYS A 135 2.62 -12.28 9.06
N ASP A 136 2.03 -11.77 10.14
CA ASP A 136 0.65 -12.01 10.53
C ASP A 136 -0.28 -10.89 10.04
N PHE A 137 -0.81 -11.06 8.84
CA PHE A 137 -1.72 -10.13 8.19
C PHE A 137 -3.19 -10.28 8.65
N ASN A 138 -3.47 -11.01 9.75
CA ASN A 138 -4.84 -11.08 10.30
C ASN A 138 -5.42 -9.72 10.72
N CYS A 139 -4.58 -8.69 10.80
CA CYS A 139 -4.96 -7.31 11.08
C CYS A 139 -5.21 -6.46 9.81
N GLU A 140 -5.20 -7.03 8.60
CA GLU A 140 -5.29 -6.28 7.32
C GLU A 140 -6.48 -6.65 6.41
N HIS A 141 -6.97 -5.66 5.64
CA HIS A 141 -8.25 -5.70 4.92
C HIS A 141 -8.38 -6.92 4.00
N ALA A 142 -9.36 -7.78 4.27
CA ALA A 142 -9.56 -9.05 3.56
C ALA A 142 -10.36 -8.95 2.26
N ASP A 143 -10.63 -7.75 1.77
CA ASP A 143 -11.32 -7.48 0.50
C ASP A 143 -10.35 -7.36 -0.69
N GLY A 144 -9.07 -7.70 -0.50
CA GLY A 144 -8.03 -7.60 -1.53
C GLY A 144 -7.46 -6.19 -1.70
N SER A 145 -8.12 -5.15 -1.17
CA SER A 145 -7.69 -3.75 -1.29
C SER A 145 -6.35 -3.45 -0.61
N PHE A 146 -5.92 -4.34 0.29
CA PHE A 146 -4.65 -4.26 1.01
C PHE A 146 -3.44 -4.49 0.10
N LEU A 147 -3.45 -5.56 -0.71
CA LEU A 147 -2.32 -5.82 -1.61
C LEU A 147 -2.22 -4.73 -2.67
N ASP A 148 -3.36 -4.28 -3.19
CA ASP A 148 -3.45 -3.14 -4.07
C ASP A 148 -2.90 -1.85 -3.41
N HIS A 149 -2.98 -1.72 -2.08
CA HIS A 149 -2.48 -0.55 -1.35
C HIS A 149 -0.96 -0.59 -1.24
N LEU A 150 -0.41 -1.75 -0.87
CA LEU A 150 1.04 -1.97 -0.86
C LEU A 150 1.62 -1.67 -2.24
N GLN A 151 0.95 -2.18 -3.26
CA GLN A 151 1.37 -2.01 -4.64
C GLN A 151 1.31 -0.54 -5.08
N PHE A 152 0.21 0.15 -4.74
CA PHE A 152 0.07 1.59 -5.01
C PHE A 152 1.22 2.38 -4.40
N CYS A 153 1.57 2.09 -3.16
CA CYS A 153 2.62 2.82 -2.46
C CYS A 153 4.01 2.51 -3.01
N TYR A 154 4.27 1.27 -3.41
CA TYR A 154 5.50 0.90 -4.10
C TYR A 154 5.69 1.68 -5.41
N GLU A 155 4.68 1.65 -6.29
CA GLU A 155 4.72 2.35 -7.58
C GLU A 155 4.77 3.86 -7.42
N TYR A 156 3.93 4.42 -6.54
CA TYR A 156 3.90 5.85 -6.28
C TYR A 156 5.26 6.35 -5.79
N CYS A 157 5.89 5.62 -4.87
CA CYS A 157 7.22 5.97 -4.36
C CYS A 157 8.27 5.98 -5.48
N HIS A 158 8.30 4.92 -6.28
CA HIS A 158 9.27 4.80 -7.37
C HIS A 158 9.15 5.93 -8.41
N ILE A 159 7.92 6.34 -8.71
CA ILE A 159 7.64 7.35 -9.73
C ILE A 159 7.93 8.77 -9.24
N HIS A 160 7.50 9.09 -8.02
CA HIS A 160 7.53 10.47 -7.51
C HIS A 160 8.71 10.75 -6.57
N PHE A 161 9.40 9.72 -6.09
CA PHE A 161 10.55 9.82 -5.21
C PHE A 161 11.71 8.94 -5.72
N PRO A 162 12.28 9.24 -6.91
CA PRO A 162 13.28 8.38 -7.55
C PRO A 162 14.59 8.24 -6.77
N ALA A 163 14.84 9.10 -5.78
CA ALA A 163 15.98 9.01 -4.88
C ALA A 163 15.72 8.12 -3.65
N ALA A 164 14.47 7.72 -3.40
CA ALA A 164 14.08 6.89 -2.27
C ALA A 164 13.83 5.45 -2.72
N SER A 165 14.00 4.50 -1.81
CA SER A 165 13.62 3.12 -2.09
C SER A 165 12.10 2.96 -2.01
N PRO A 166 11.46 2.40 -3.06
CA PRO A 166 10.04 2.08 -3.01
C PRO A 166 9.73 0.93 -2.05
N VAL A 167 10.72 0.11 -1.67
CA VAL A 167 10.55 -0.99 -0.69
C VAL A 167 10.12 -0.47 0.67
N VAL A 168 10.59 0.72 1.07
CA VAL A 168 10.17 1.36 2.34
C VAL A 168 8.65 1.58 2.34
N LEU A 169 8.12 2.16 1.27
CA LEU A 169 6.69 2.42 1.12
C LEU A 169 5.91 1.17 0.65
N PHE A 170 6.55 0.09 0.27
CA PHE A 170 5.86 -1.20 0.13
C PHE A 170 5.63 -1.84 1.49
N LEU A 171 6.64 -1.79 2.36
CA LEU A 171 6.58 -2.40 3.69
C LEU A 171 5.90 -1.50 4.73
N HIS A 172 5.54 -0.25 4.40
CA HIS A 172 4.92 0.66 5.36
C HIS A 172 3.45 0.33 5.67
N SER A 173 2.65 -0.19 4.73
CA SER A 173 1.24 -0.48 5.02
C SER A 173 1.01 -1.85 5.63
N ILE A 174 2.02 -2.72 5.58
CA ILE A 174 2.16 -3.86 6.51
C ILE A 174 2.14 -3.38 7.97
N MET A 175 2.29 -2.07 8.20
CA MET A 175 2.39 -1.44 9.51
C MET A 175 1.13 -0.65 9.90
N GLY A 176 0.00 -0.92 9.23
CA GLY A 176 -1.35 -0.41 9.49
C GLY A 176 -1.44 0.90 10.28
N VAL A 177 -1.91 1.98 9.66
CA VAL A 177 -2.12 3.30 10.31
C VAL A 177 -2.94 3.20 11.62
N GLY A 178 -3.74 2.14 11.78
CA GLY A 178 -4.54 1.86 12.98
C GLY A 178 -3.89 1.05 14.11
N THR A 179 -2.73 0.39 13.91
CA THR A 179 -2.10 -0.43 14.97
C THR A 179 -0.62 -0.04 15.17
N ASN A 180 -0.15 -0.03 16.42
CA ASN A 180 1.28 0.16 16.74
C ASN A 180 2.14 -1.04 16.32
N LEU A 181 1.52 -2.04 15.69
CA LEU A 181 2.03 -3.39 15.62
C LEU A 181 2.77 -3.59 14.30
N PHE A 182 3.99 -4.12 14.38
CA PHE A 182 4.55 -4.79 13.22
C PHE A 182 3.98 -6.20 13.21
N PRO A 183 3.43 -6.70 12.09
CA PRO A 183 2.89 -8.06 12.02
C PRO A 183 4.02 -9.09 11.97
N MET A 184 5.15 -8.82 12.60
CA MET A 184 6.23 -9.78 12.81
C MET A 184 6.73 -9.66 14.25
N LYS A 185 7.29 -10.77 14.73
CA LYS A 185 7.91 -10.88 16.04
C LYS A 185 9.29 -10.24 16.04
N LEU A 186 9.77 -9.83 17.21
CA LEU A 186 11.09 -9.21 17.35
C LEU A 186 12.22 -10.15 16.86
N GLU A 187 12.09 -11.45 17.07
CA GLU A 187 13.10 -12.45 16.68
C GLU A 187 13.20 -12.61 15.15
N GLN A 188 12.20 -12.15 14.40
CA GLN A 188 12.20 -12.17 12.93
C GLN A 188 12.91 -10.94 12.35
N ARG A 189 13.23 -9.90 13.16
CA ARG A 189 13.92 -8.68 12.71
C ARG A 189 15.23 -8.95 11.95
N PRO A 190 16.12 -9.86 12.40
CA PRO A 190 17.35 -10.17 11.67
C PRO A 190 17.09 -10.78 10.28
N GLN A 191 15.97 -11.49 10.09
CA GLN A 191 15.61 -12.04 8.79
C GLN A 191 15.23 -10.92 7.82
N LEU A 192 14.38 -9.97 8.27
CA LEU A 192 14.03 -8.79 7.47
C LEU A 192 15.28 -7.97 7.11
N ALA A 193 16.18 -7.76 8.07
CA ALA A 193 17.42 -7.02 7.86
C ALA A 193 18.35 -7.61 6.79
N ASN A 194 18.21 -8.91 6.47
CA ASN A 194 18.96 -9.55 5.38
C ASN A 194 18.28 -9.41 4.02
N LEU A 195 17.02 -8.95 3.98
CA LEU A 195 16.21 -8.82 2.76
C LEU A 195 16.14 -7.38 2.24
N VAL A 196 16.52 -6.41 3.08
CA VAL A 196 16.53 -4.99 2.77
C VAL A 196 17.90 -4.37 3.12
N THR A 197 18.19 -3.21 2.57
CA THR A 197 19.37 -2.41 2.92
C THR A 197 19.25 -1.84 4.34
N ALA A 198 20.38 -1.41 4.91
CA ALA A 198 20.39 -0.78 6.24
C ALA A 198 19.58 0.54 6.28
N GLU A 199 19.60 1.31 5.19
CA GLU A 199 18.82 2.55 5.06
C GLU A 199 17.31 2.25 4.99
N GLU A 200 16.92 1.28 4.17
CA GLU A 200 15.52 0.84 4.10
C GLU A 200 15.04 0.34 5.47
N LEU A 201 15.83 -0.49 6.16
CA LEU A 201 15.50 -1.00 7.48
C LEU A 201 15.27 0.15 8.47
N ALA A 202 16.14 1.15 8.50
CA ALA A 202 16.01 2.29 9.39
C ALA A 202 14.71 3.07 9.12
N HIS A 203 14.37 3.31 7.85
CA HIS A 203 13.12 4.00 7.48
C HIS A 203 11.88 3.15 7.79
N ILE A 204 11.92 1.85 7.48
CA ILE A 204 10.84 0.91 7.82
C ILE A 204 10.60 0.94 9.33
N GLU A 205 11.65 0.94 10.15
CA GLU A 205 11.48 0.98 11.62
C GLU A 205 10.92 2.31 12.14
N ALA A 206 11.33 3.43 11.55
CA ALA A 206 10.94 4.76 11.99
C ALA A 206 9.52 5.19 11.54
N PHE A 207 9.05 4.69 10.39
CA PHE A 207 7.88 5.22 9.68
C PHE A 207 6.61 5.41 10.53
N PRO A 208 6.13 4.44 11.34
CA PRO A 208 4.91 4.60 12.13
C PRO A 208 5.06 5.64 13.23
N THR A 209 6.26 5.78 13.79
CA THR A 209 6.54 6.81 14.79
C THR A 209 6.51 8.18 14.13
N VAL A 210 7.19 8.34 12.98
CA VAL A 210 7.18 9.59 12.22
C VAL A 210 5.75 10.01 11.86
N LEU A 211 4.92 9.11 11.33
CA LEU A 211 3.52 9.43 11.02
C LEU A 211 2.71 9.92 12.23
N ARG A 212 2.96 9.35 13.42
CA ARG A 212 2.29 9.78 14.66
C ARG A 212 2.83 11.08 15.22
N LEU A 213 4.06 11.45 14.87
CA LEU A 213 4.63 12.74 15.23
C LEU A 213 4.08 13.88 14.38
N LEU A 214 3.70 13.63 13.12
CA LEU A 214 3.14 14.64 12.21
C LEU A 214 1.95 15.44 12.79
N PRO A 215 0.95 14.82 13.45
CA PRO A 215 -0.14 15.59 14.07
C PRO A 215 0.21 16.18 15.44
N THR A 216 1.41 15.95 15.97
CA THR A 216 1.85 16.55 17.24
C THR A 216 2.44 17.94 17.00
N GLY A 217 2.60 18.71 18.08
CA GLY A 217 3.29 20.00 18.04
C GLY A 217 4.80 19.91 17.80
N LEU A 218 5.35 18.72 17.51
CA LEU A 218 6.80 18.50 17.44
C LEU A 218 7.46 19.38 16.37
N LEU A 219 6.83 19.54 15.20
CA LEU A 219 7.39 20.37 14.15
C LEU A 219 7.44 21.84 14.58
N GLU A 220 6.39 22.33 15.25
CA GLU A 220 6.35 23.68 15.81
C GLU A 220 7.31 23.85 16.99
N GLU A 221 7.54 22.81 17.79
CA GLU A 221 8.53 22.81 18.87
C GLU A 221 9.94 22.91 18.32
N LEU A 222 10.28 22.08 17.33
CA LEU A 222 11.58 22.11 16.64
C LEU A 222 11.83 23.47 15.97
N ASP A 223 10.82 24.04 15.30
CA ASP A 223 10.93 25.35 14.65
C ASP A 223 11.18 26.49 15.66
N LYS A 224 10.66 26.37 16.88
CA LYS A 224 10.86 27.35 17.97
C LYS A 224 12.17 27.15 18.75
N MET A 225 12.87 26.03 18.57
CA MET A 225 14.11 25.77 19.31
C MET A 225 15.25 26.70 18.84
N PRO A 226 16.07 27.24 19.77
CA PRO A 226 17.30 27.92 19.40
C PRO A 226 18.21 27.02 18.56
N LYS A 227 18.92 27.61 17.60
CA LYS A 227 19.80 26.89 16.69
C LYS A 227 20.83 26.01 17.42
N GLU A 228 21.33 26.49 18.55
CA GLU A 228 22.29 25.77 19.39
C GLU A 228 21.69 24.50 19.98
N GLN A 229 20.40 24.54 20.35
CA GLN A 229 19.67 23.38 20.87
C GLN A 229 19.37 22.38 19.75
N LEU A 230 18.97 22.87 18.56
CA LEU A 230 18.75 22.02 17.38
C LEU A 230 20.03 21.27 16.98
N LEU A 231 21.17 21.96 16.98
CA LEU A 231 22.48 21.34 16.68
C LEU A 231 22.91 20.33 17.76
N GLY A 232 22.33 20.38 18.95
CA GLY A 232 22.56 19.42 20.02
C GLY A 232 21.71 18.14 19.92
N ILE A 233 20.78 18.05 18.95
CA ILE A 233 19.99 16.84 18.72
C ILE A 233 20.84 15.86 17.91
N GLU A 234 21.33 14.81 18.57
CA GLU A 234 22.17 13.78 17.94
C GLU A 234 21.36 12.69 17.23
N GLY A 235 20.08 12.53 17.57
CA GLY A 235 19.20 11.53 16.96
C GLY A 235 17.81 11.48 17.58
N ILE A 236 16.98 10.60 17.02
CA ILE A 236 15.62 10.31 17.50
C ILE A 236 15.55 8.81 17.78
N GLU A 237 15.18 8.45 19.00
CA GLU A 237 14.93 7.05 19.37
C GLU A 237 13.42 6.75 19.29
N CYS A 238 13.04 5.81 18.44
CA CYS A 238 11.65 5.43 18.20
C CYS A 238 11.31 4.14 18.95
N TYR A 239 10.55 4.22 20.05
CA TYR A 239 10.09 3.04 20.78
C TYR A 239 8.82 2.46 20.14
N ARG A 240 8.91 1.23 19.62
CA ARG A 240 7.80 0.53 18.96
C ARG A 240 7.26 -0.64 19.80
N LEU A 241 5.95 -0.87 19.73
CA LEU A 241 5.35 -2.12 20.20
C LEU A 241 5.52 -3.19 19.12
N LEU A 242 6.27 -4.25 19.44
CA LEU A 242 6.48 -5.41 18.57
C LEU A 242 5.66 -6.58 19.12
N GLY A 243 4.80 -7.17 18.28
CA GLY A 243 4.02 -8.37 18.62
C GLY A 243 2.85 -8.19 19.63
N PRO A 244 1.85 -9.09 19.62
CA PRO A 244 0.68 -9.07 20.52
C PRO A 244 0.98 -9.47 21.98
N THR A 245 2.24 -9.75 22.32
CA THR A 245 2.70 -10.09 23.68
C THR A 245 3.79 -9.15 24.17
N SER A 246 3.68 -7.86 23.89
CA SER A 246 4.48 -6.86 24.60
C SER A 246 3.94 -6.71 26.04
N THR A 247 4.23 -7.68 26.90
CA THR A 247 4.26 -7.44 28.35
C THR A 247 5.36 -6.43 28.61
N ARG A 248 4.98 -5.27 29.15
CA ARG A 248 5.92 -4.39 29.84
C ARG A 248 6.53 -5.09 31.04
#